data_AF-A0A1I8FIF4-F1
#
_entry.id   AF-A0A1I8FIF4-F1
#
_cell.length_a   1.000
_cell.length_b   1.000
_cell.length_c   1.000
_cell.angle_alpha   90.00
_cell.angle_beta   90.00
_cell.angle_gamma   90.00
#
_symmetry.space_group_name_H-M   'P 1'
#
loop_
_entity.id
_entity.type
_entity.pdbx_description
1 polymer ?
#
loop_
_entity_poly.entity_id
_entity_poly.type
_entity_poly.pdbx_seq_one_letter_code
_entity_poly.pdbx_strand_id
1 'polypeptide(L)'
;SATQNVNCRLWAEVFRVQDNEQGWERVSDDVVPINITCLNEGPTGCYQVTAYSRNALKLFEARISYPGTPVYQANECFVHWKDLAQNCDWGLNFTAPLDARRFRDCCYSVI
;
A
#
# COMPACT_ATOMS: atom_id res chain seq x y z
N SER A 1 6.16 24.01 3.62
CA SER A 1 5.30 22.81 3.50
C SER A 1 6.18 21.64 3.14
N ALA A 2 6.79 21.03 4.16
CA ALA A 2 7.67 19.89 3.95
C ALA A 2 6.79 18.66 3.81
N THR A 3 6.81 18.00 2.65
CA THR A 3 6.29 16.64 2.50
C THR A 3 7.00 15.79 3.57
N GLN A 4 6.30 15.41 4.63
CA GLN A 4 6.87 14.50 5.61
C GLN A 4 7.05 13.14 4.93
N ASN A 5 8.22 12.92 4.33
CA ASN A 5 8.66 11.61 3.89
C ASN A 5 8.77 10.75 5.15
N VAL A 6 7.69 10.06 5.52
CA VAL A 6 7.74 8.99 6.50
C VAL A 6 8.56 7.89 5.84
N ASN A 7 9.88 7.94 6.04
CA ASN A 7 10.86 7.10 5.36
C ASN A 7 10.89 5.72 6.02
N CYS A 8 9.76 5.02 5.96
CA CYS A 8 9.69 3.61 6.30
C CYS A 8 10.19 2.83 5.09
N ARG A 9 11.39 2.24 5.21
CA ARG A 9 11.88 1.27 4.23
C ARG A 9 11.03 0.00 4.31
N LEU A 10 9.92 -0.01 3.60
CA LEU A 10 8.99 -1.12 3.56
C LEU A 10 9.25 -1.94 2.30
N TRP A 11 9.20 -3.26 2.43
CA TRP A 11 9.47 -4.20 1.36
C TRP A 11 8.36 -5.25 1.34
N ALA A 12 7.73 -5.43 0.18
CA ALA A 12 6.64 -6.38 0.05
C ALA A 12 6.59 -6.99 -1.34
N GLU A 13 5.99 -8.17 -1.42
CA GLU A 13 5.45 -8.67 -2.68
C GLU A 13 4.08 -8.02 -2.92
N VAL A 14 3.80 -7.67 -4.17
CA VAL A 14 2.58 -6.98 -4.57
C VAL A 14 1.62 -7.98 -5.21
N PHE A 15 0.37 -7.95 -4.77
CA PHE A 15 -0.71 -8.76 -5.28
C PHE A 15 -1.90 -7.90 -5.72
N ARG A 16 -2.70 -8.42 -6.64
CA ARG A 16 -3.93 -7.81 -7.12
C ARG A 16 -5.03 -8.86 -7.31
N VAL A 17 -6.27 -8.46 -7.07
CA VAL A 17 -7.45 -9.15 -7.60
C VAL A 17 -8.19 -8.15 -8.49
N GLN A 18 -8.38 -8.47 -9.76
CA GLN A 18 -9.23 -7.64 -10.63
C GLN A 18 -10.71 -7.89 -10.29
N ASP A 19 -11.56 -6.87 -10.39
CA ASP A 19 -12.99 -7.06 -10.16
C ASP A 19 -13.56 -8.13 -11.09
N ASN A 20 -14.33 -9.06 -10.52
CA ASN A 20 -14.86 -10.29 -11.14
C ASN A 20 -13.86 -11.45 -11.35
N GLU A 21 -12.62 -11.33 -10.89
CA GLU A 21 -11.67 -12.44 -10.80
C GLU A 21 -11.67 -13.06 -9.39
N GLN A 22 -11.24 -14.31 -9.30
CA GLN A 22 -11.09 -15.01 -8.02
C GLN A 22 -9.61 -15.29 -7.77
N GLY A 23 -9.14 -14.89 -6.59
CA GLY A 23 -7.81 -15.20 -6.10
C GLY A 23 -6.78 -14.10 -6.35
N TRP A 24 -5.80 -14.04 -5.46
CA TRP A 24 -4.70 -13.08 -5.51
C TRP A 24 -3.70 -13.45 -6.61
N GLU A 25 -3.53 -12.56 -7.58
CA GLU A 25 -2.47 -12.62 -8.59
C GLU A 25 -1.24 -11.86 -8.08
N ARG A 26 -0.06 -12.47 -8.13
CA ARG A 26 1.20 -11.78 -7.79
C ARG A 26 1.66 -10.93 -8.96
N VAL A 27 1.83 -9.63 -8.74
CA VAL A 27 2.18 -8.62 -9.76
C VAL A 27 3.69 -8.33 -9.76
N SER A 28 4.37 -8.51 -8.63
CA SER A 28 5.82 -8.32 -8.52
C SER A 28 6.57 -9.64 -8.68
N ASP A 29 7.67 -9.65 -9.44
CA ASP A 29 8.54 -10.84 -9.55
C ASP A 29 9.33 -11.13 -8.26
N ASP A 30 9.71 -10.08 -7.54
CA ASP A 30 10.51 -10.10 -6.32
C ASP A 30 9.85 -9.24 -5.23
N VAL A 31 10.39 -9.29 -4.01
CA VAL A 31 10.06 -8.30 -2.98
C VAL A 31 10.58 -6.93 -3.43
N VAL A 32 9.69 -5.93 -3.47
CA VAL A 32 10.00 -4.58 -3.97
C VAL A 32 9.83 -3.52 -2.88
N PRO A 33 10.54 -2.38 -2.99
CA PRO A 33 10.32 -1.24 -2.09
C PRO A 33 8.90 -0.69 -2.25
N ILE A 34 8.22 -0.47 -1.12
CA ILE A 34 6.92 0.20 -1.05
C ILE A 34 7.16 1.64 -0.63
N ASN A 35 6.81 2.58 -1.51
CA ASN A 35 6.94 4.00 -1.26
C ASN A 35 5.60 4.59 -0.86
N ILE A 36 5.56 5.31 0.27
CA ILE A 36 4.38 6.02 0.75
C ILE A 36 4.68 7.52 0.71
N THR A 37 3.83 8.29 0.06
CA THR A 37 3.92 9.75 -0.01
C THR A 37 2.66 10.36 0.58
N CYS A 38 2.80 11.18 1.61
CA CYS A 38 1.70 11.97 2.14
C CYS A 38 1.34 13.08 1.13
N LEU A 39 0.12 13.07 0.61
CA LEU A 39 -0.41 14.07 -0.31
C LEU A 39 -1.16 15.19 0.43
N ASN A 40 -1.82 14.85 1.54
CA ASN A 40 -2.54 15.81 2.38
C ASN A 40 -2.41 15.41 3.84
N GLU A 41 -2.00 16.36 4.68
CA GLU A 41 -1.88 16.20 6.13
C GLU A 41 -3.14 16.74 6.83
N GLY A 42 -3.50 16.18 7.98
CA GLY A 42 -4.61 16.64 8.80
C GLY A 42 -5.65 15.55 9.12
N PRO A 43 -6.85 15.92 9.63
CA PRO A 43 -7.86 14.97 10.07
C PRO A 43 -8.44 14.11 8.92
N THR A 44 -8.22 14.55 7.68
CA THR A 44 -8.47 13.79 6.46
C THR A 44 -7.15 13.58 5.71
N GLY A 45 -6.45 12.49 6.02
CA GLY A 45 -5.17 12.14 5.41
C GLY A 45 -5.36 11.51 4.03
N CYS A 46 -4.45 11.79 3.09
CA CYS A 46 -4.40 11.12 1.79
C CYS A 46 -2.96 10.71 1.48
N TYR A 47 -2.75 9.42 1.23
CA TYR A 47 -1.44 8.83 1.02
C TYR A 47 -1.41 8.14 -0.34
N GLN A 48 -0.38 8.45 -1.13
CA GLN A 48 -0.07 7.74 -2.36
C GLN A 48 0.90 6.59 -2.05
N VAL A 49 0.56 5.39 -2.47
CA VAL A 49 1.40 4.20 -2.33
C VAL A 49 1.82 3.74 -3.72
N THR A 50 3.13 3.53 -3.91
CA THR A 50 3.68 3.06 -5.19
C THR A 50 4.74 1.99 -4.99
N ALA A 51 4.89 1.11 -5.97
CA ALA A 51 6.04 0.24 -6.10
C ALA A 51 6.50 0.14 -7.55
N TYR A 52 7.80 -0.07 -7.71
CA TYR A 52 8.46 -0.23 -9.00
C TYR A 52 9.24 -1.53 -9.00
N SER A 53 9.29 -2.18 -10.17
CA SER A 53 10.14 -3.35 -10.39
C SER A 53 11.61 -2.95 -10.35
N ARG A 54 12.49 -3.95 -10.32
CA ARG A 54 13.94 -3.77 -10.46
C ARG A 54 14.38 -3.03 -11.73
N ASN A 55 13.54 -3.02 -12.77
CA ASN A 55 13.79 -2.34 -14.04
C ASN A 55 13.13 -0.94 -14.08
N ALA A 56 12.75 -0.39 -12.93
CA ALA A 56 12.05 0.89 -12.78
C ALA A 56 10.67 0.97 -13.49
N LEU A 57 10.08 -0.18 -13.86
CA LEU A 57 8.69 -0.23 -14.33
C LEU A 57 7.73 -0.10 -13.13
N LYS A 58 6.76 0.82 -13.21
CA LYS A 58 5.72 0.99 -12.18
C LYS A 58 4.85 -0.27 -12.12
N LEU A 59 4.83 -0.93 -10.95
CA LEU A 59 4.05 -2.15 -10.71
C LEU A 59 2.63 -1.81 -10.28
N PHE A 60 2.49 -0.87 -9.34
CA PHE A 60 1.20 -0.33 -8.95
C PHE A 60 1.32 1.10 -8.40
N GLU A 61 0.18 1.78 -8.39
CA GLU A 61 -0.02 3.06 -7.75
C GLU A 61 -1.45 3.10 -7.22
N ALA A 62 -1.62 3.40 -5.94
CA ALA A 62 -2.93 3.49 -5.30
C ALA A 62 -2.98 4.67 -4.33
N ARG A 63 -4.19 5.14 -4.03
CA ARG A 63 -4.43 6.15 -3.01
C ARG A 63 -5.19 5.55 -1.83
N ILE A 64 -4.70 5.81 -0.63
CA ILE A 64 -5.33 5.43 0.63
C ILE A 64 -5.72 6.73 1.34
N SER A 65 -7.02 6.94 1.48
CA SER A 65 -7.58 8.08 2.19
C SER A 65 -8.06 7.67 3.57
N TYR A 66 -7.78 8.48 4.58
CA TYR A 66 -8.37 8.34 5.90
C TYR A 66 -9.19 9.59 6.25
N PRO A 67 -10.48 9.46 6.61
CA PRO A 67 -11.32 8.29 6.40
C PRO A 67 -11.58 8.06 4.90
N GLY A 68 -11.87 6.82 4.49
CA GLY A 68 -12.36 6.54 3.12
C GLY A 68 -11.87 5.24 2.49
N THR A 69 -10.63 4.83 2.78
CA THR A 69 -10.04 3.59 2.27
C THR A 69 -9.72 2.66 3.44
N PRO A 70 -10.58 1.67 3.73
CA PRO A 70 -10.29 0.65 4.72
C PRO A 70 -9.15 -0.26 4.25
N VAL A 71 -8.12 -0.39 5.07
CA VAL A 71 -6.95 -1.26 4.90
C VAL A 71 -7.07 -2.34 5.96
N TYR A 72 -7.25 -3.56 5.48
CA TYR A 72 -7.45 -4.75 6.28
C TYR A 72 -6.13 -5.51 6.41
N GLN A 73 -5.96 -6.21 7.53
CA GLN A 73 -4.83 -7.11 7.76
C GLN A 73 -5.36 -8.53 7.82
N ALA A 74 -5.11 -9.32 6.78
CA ALA A 74 -5.63 -10.69 6.65
C ALA A 74 -4.81 -11.70 7.47
N ASN A 75 -3.50 -11.45 7.62
CA ASN A 75 -2.60 -12.19 8.49
C ASN A 75 -1.46 -11.27 8.98
N GLU A 76 -0.48 -11.81 9.70
CA GLU A 76 0.59 -11.02 10.31
C GLU A 76 1.38 -10.16 9.31
N CYS A 77 1.55 -10.61 8.07
CA CYS A 77 2.35 -9.92 7.04
C CYS A 77 1.52 -9.39 5.85
N PHE A 78 0.27 -9.81 5.70
CA PHE A 78 -0.54 -9.49 4.53
C PHE A 78 -1.59 -8.42 4.83
N VAL A 79 -1.49 -7.28 4.15
CA VAL A 79 -2.49 -6.21 4.20
C VAL A 79 -3.14 -6.05 2.83
N HIS A 80 -4.40 -5.65 2.80
CA HIS A 80 -5.10 -5.39 1.55
C HIS A 80 -6.15 -4.29 1.68
N TRP A 81 -6.51 -3.70 0.54
CA TRP A 81 -7.57 -2.70 0.43
C TRP A 81 -8.21 -2.73 -0.95
N LYS A 82 -9.44 -2.23 -1.05
CA LYS A 82 -10.12 -2.04 -2.33
C LYS A 82 -9.76 -0.67 -2.91
N ASP A 83 -9.29 -0.66 -4.15
CA ASP A 83 -9.09 0.56 -4.94
C ASP A 83 -10.29 0.77 -5.87
N LEU A 84 -11.15 1.70 -5.46
CA LEU A 84 -12.37 2.04 -6.21
C LEU A 84 -12.08 2.77 -7.53
N ALA A 85 -10.90 3.41 -7.66
CA ALA A 85 -10.54 4.12 -8.89
C ALA A 85 -10.13 3.14 -10.00
N GLN A 86 -9.49 2.03 -9.61
CA GLN A 86 -9.05 0.98 -10.54
C GLN A 86 -9.98 -0.24 -10.57
N ASN A 87 -11.00 -0.25 -9.71
CA ASN A 87 -11.92 -1.35 -9.52
C ASN A 87 -11.16 -2.69 -9.35
N CYS A 88 -10.28 -2.72 -8.35
CA CYS A 88 -9.51 -3.90 -7.99
C CYS A 88 -9.23 -3.91 -6.48
N ASP A 89 -8.74 -5.03 -5.98
CA ASP A 89 -8.19 -5.15 -4.64
C ASP A 89 -6.66 -5.25 -4.74
N TRP A 90 -5.95 -4.45 -3.96
CA TRP A 90 -4.50 -4.52 -3.83
C TRP A 90 -4.12 -5.23 -2.55
N GLY A 91 -3.06 -6.05 -2.60
CA GLY A 91 -2.51 -6.78 -1.48
C GLY A 91 -0.99 -6.58 -1.40
N LEU A 92 -0.48 -6.43 -0.19
CA LEU A 92 0.96 -6.35 0.08
C LEU A 92 1.32 -7.43 1.10
N ASN A 93 2.24 -8.31 0.71
CA ASN A 93 2.83 -9.31 1.59
C ASN A 93 4.21 -8.82 2.06
N PHE A 94 4.29 -8.30 3.28
CA PHE A 94 5.53 -7.77 3.82
C PHE A 94 6.50 -8.87 4.28
N THR A 95 7.80 -8.55 4.28
CA THR A 95 8.83 -9.49 4.75
C THR A 95 8.78 -9.78 6.25
N ALA A 96 8.13 -8.92 7.04
CA ALA A 96 7.99 -9.09 8.48
C ALA A 96 6.67 -8.48 9.02
N PRO A 97 6.09 -9.03 10.10
CA PRO A 97 4.86 -8.49 10.71
C PRO A 97 4.97 -7.03 11.16
N LEU A 98 6.18 -6.62 11.58
CA LEU A 98 6.46 -5.24 11.98
C LEU A 98 6.29 -4.26 10.83
N ASP A 99 6.64 -4.65 9.60
CA ASP A 99 6.54 -3.79 8.42
C ASP A 99 5.08 -3.62 8.00
N ALA A 100 4.26 -4.68 8.09
CA ALA A 100 2.82 -4.60 7.88
C ALA A 100 2.15 -3.64 8.88
N ARG A 101 2.56 -3.68 10.15
CA ARG A 101 2.09 -2.75 11.17
C ARG A 101 2.49 -1.31 10.84
N ARG A 102 3.76 -1.07 10.54
CA ARG A 102 4.29 0.26 10.17
C ARG A 102 3.58 0.83 8.95
N PHE A 103 3.29 0.01 7.94
CA PHE A 103 2.51 0.44 6.77
C PHE A 103 1.13 0.97 7.16
N ARG A 104 0.40 0.21 7.99
CA ARG A 104 -0.92 0.63 8.48
C ARG A 104 -0.85 1.90 9.32
N ASP A 105 0.14 1.98 10.21
CA ASP A 105 0.36 3.17 11.03
C ASP A 105 0.63 4.39 10.12
N CYS A 106 1.42 4.26 9.06
CA CYS A 106 1.64 5.36 8.10
C CYS A 106 0.37 5.82 7.40
N CYS A 107 -0.53 4.89 7.06
CA CYS A 107 -1.79 5.19 6.37
C CYS A 107 -2.88 5.76 7.29
N TYR A 108 -2.74 5.58 8.61
CA TYR A 108 -3.75 5.94 9.62
C TYR A 108 -3.23 6.81 10.76
N SER A 109 -2.00 7.31 10.67
CA SER A 109 -1.48 8.26 11.66
C SER A 109 -2.26 9.56 11.53
N VAL A 110 -3.34 9.66 12.31
CA VAL A 110 -3.86 10.93 12.78
C VAL A 110 -2.78 11.50 13.69
N ILE A 111 -2.02 12.46 13.17
CA ILE A 111 -1.20 13.33 14.02
C ILE A 111 -2.15 14.25 14.80
#